data_AF-A0A395SDL9-F1
#
_entry.id   AF-A0A395SDL9-F1
#
_cell.length_a   1.000
_cell.length_b   1.000
_cell.length_c   1.000
_cell.angle_alpha   90.00
_cell.angle_beta   90.00
_cell.angle_gamma   90.00
#
_symmetry.space_group_name_H-M   'P 1'
#
loop_
_entity.id
_entity.type
_entity.pdbx_description
1 polymer ?
#
loop_
_entity_poly.entity_id
_entity_poly.type
_entity_poly.pdbx_seq_one_letter_code
_entity_poly.pdbx_strand_id
1 'polypeptide(L)'
;MSTLVNNLLSKLTTDQNGGTNSQPQPPPKPEMSETPPRFLIIGAGSRGQNYAAAIDSVSNGVVAAVAEPLKFKRESLGRDHIWGNGSPKEGQSFHDWRDFLTYEQGRRRRAAAGDENVPDGVDGVFVCVLDEMHREVIVGLAPLELHIMCEKPLACSLQDCVDMYKAMRPSQPSKVFSIGHVLRYSPHNIMLRKLLVKDRVIGDISSVVHTEPVGYWHFSHSYVRGNWRNENTTAPSLLTKSCHDIDLLLWLLCSPKEAGQGEPHIPATVSSSGGLHLFKKSRKPKAAGSATNCTKCPLGDKGCKFSAKNIYLGPKLKGLQSGNTRWPVSIVVHDIEDYPSQETREELVMKALEEDYDESAPKSEVQSRNWFGRCVFEADNNVCDDQFVTITWPESTQPAKTATLHMVAQTTKICERYSHFYGEHGEVYADSRRIVVDDFNTGETKTYHPRVEDLGHGGGDLGLTRQFVMACDRVKNHGWEAPRAQDEFIGCTLDEVLRSHAMVFAAEEARLARKVLDWEEWWDEALGKQLELNGHV
;
A
#
# COMPACT_ATOMS: atom_id res chain seq x y z
N MET A 1 -10.77 -15.23 22.74
CA MET A 1 -10.74 -14.30 21.59
C MET A 1 -10.43 -14.95 20.23
N SER A 2 -10.02 -16.23 20.16
CA SER A 2 -9.78 -16.96 18.89
C SER A 2 -11.07 -17.44 18.16
N THR A 3 -12.18 -17.62 18.88
CA THR A 3 -13.41 -18.23 18.35
C THR A 3 -14.36 -17.28 17.60
N LEU A 4 -14.20 -15.96 17.76
CA LEU A 4 -15.09 -14.96 17.15
C LEU A 4 -14.69 -14.61 15.71
N VAL A 5 -13.40 -14.73 15.36
CA VAL A 5 -12.88 -14.50 13.99
C VAL A 5 -13.33 -15.63 13.05
N ASN A 6 -13.32 -16.88 13.53
CA ASN A 6 -13.76 -18.04 12.74
C ASN A 6 -15.26 -18.00 12.42
N ASN A 7 -16.09 -17.48 13.33
CA ASN A 7 -17.54 -17.42 13.13
C ASN A 7 -17.97 -16.34 12.10
N LEU A 8 -17.17 -15.29 11.90
CA LEU A 8 -17.47 -14.28 10.87
C LEU A 8 -17.13 -14.75 9.46
N LEU A 9 -16.05 -15.54 9.30
CA LEU A 9 -15.66 -16.16 8.03
C LEU A 9 -16.68 -17.22 7.56
N SER A 10 -17.28 -17.96 8.49
CA SER A 10 -18.27 -19.00 8.16
C SER A 10 -19.60 -18.46 7.62
N LYS A 11 -19.97 -17.21 7.93
CA LYS A 11 -21.27 -16.63 7.54
C LYS A 11 -21.27 -15.94 6.18
N LEU A 12 -20.12 -15.85 5.51
CA LEU A 12 -19.98 -15.31 4.16
C LEU A 12 -19.89 -16.40 3.08
N THR A 13 -20.05 -17.68 3.43
CA THR A 13 -19.83 -18.83 2.54
C THR A 13 -21.07 -19.68 2.26
N THR A 14 -22.28 -19.15 2.47
CA THR A 14 -23.49 -19.83 1.98
C THR A 14 -23.72 -19.51 0.50
N ASP A 15 -23.05 -20.25 -0.38
CA ASP A 15 -23.50 -20.42 -1.76
C ASP A 15 -24.48 -21.59 -1.82
N GLN A 16 -25.71 -21.29 -2.22
CA GLN A 16 -26.61 -22.28 -2.78
C GLN A 16 -26.14 -22.57 -4.21
N ASN A 17 -25.31 -23.59 -4.38
CA ASN A 17 -25.33 -24.50 -5.54
C ASN A 17 -24.27 -25.60 -5.34
N GLY A 18 -24.72 -26.86 -5.45
CA GLY A 18 -23.99 -28.07 -5.10
C GLY A 18 -22.83 -28.42 -6.03
N GLY A 19 -21.70 -27.72 -5.89
CA GLY A 19 -20.39 -28.18 -6.32
C GLY A 19 -19.42 -28.13 -5.14
N THR A 20 -18.78 -29.25 -4.80
CA THR A 20 -17.76 -29.32 -3.75
C THR A 20 -16.52 -28.53 -4.16
N ASN A 21 -16.55 -27.22 -3.94
CA ASN A 21 -15.43 -26.33 -4.19
C ASN A 21 -14.61 -26.22 -2.89
N SER A 22 -13.68 -27.15 -2.68
CA SER A 22 -12.73 -27.02 -1.59
C SER A 22 -11.83 -25.82 -1.89
N GLN A 23 -12.18 -24.66 -1.34
CA GLN A 23 -11.33 -23.47 -1.33
C GLN A 23 -9.90 -23.88 -0.91
N PRO A 24 -8.86 -23.58 -1.71
CA PRO A 24 -7.49 -23.90 -1.35
C PRO A 24 -7.17 -23.34 0.05
N GLN A 25 -6.66 -24.21 0.92
CA GLN A 25 -6.20 -23.81 2.25
C GLN A 25 -5.00 -22.86 2.10
N PRO A 26 -4.78 -21.93 3.06
CA PRO A 26 -3.64 -21.05 2.95
C PRO A 26 -2.38 -21.92 3.09
N PRO A 27 -1.24 -21.51 2.51
CA PRO A 27 -0.01 -22.22 2.79
C PRO A 27 0.19 -22.28 4.31
N PRO A 28 0.59 -23.43 4.87
CA PRO A 28 0.83 -23.55 6.30
C PRO A 28 1.93 -22.56 6.70
N LYS A 29 1.85 -22.06 7.94
CA LYS A 29 2.92 -21.24 8.51
C LYS A 29 4.24 -22.02 8.42
N PRO A 30 5.32 -21.45 7.85
CA PRO A 30 6.60 -22.14 7.76
C PRO A 30 7.14 -22.43 9.17
N GLU A 31 7.91 -23.52 9.30
CA GLU A 31 8.59 -23.86 10.53
C GLU A 31 9.63 -22.79 10.90
N MET A 32 9.83 -22.58 12.19
CA MET A 32 10.86 -21.65 12.68
C MET A 32 12.25 -22.23 12.39
N SER A 33 13.11 -21.44 11.75
CA SER A 33 14.53 -21.75 11.59
C SER A 33 15.24 -21.70 12.95
N GLU A 34 16.43 -22.30 13.05
CA GLU A 34 17.25 -22.28 14.28
C GLU A 34 17.60 -20.83 14.68
N THR A 35 17.88 -19.97 13.69
CA THR A 35 18.07 -18.53 13.90
C THR A 35 17.05 -17.73 13.07
N PRO A 36 15.81 -17.57 13.55
CA PRO A 36 14.76 -16.85 12.82
C PRO A 36 15.21 -15.45 12.37
N PRO A 37 14.83 -14.98 11.18
CA PRO A 37 15.08 -13.59 10.79
C PRO A 37 14.39 -12.61 11.75
N ARG A 38 15.15 -11.60 12.20
CA ARG A 38 14.75 -10.62 13.22
C ARG A 38 14.50 -9.27 12.56
N PHE A 39 13.32 -8.68 12.81
CA PHE A 39 12.90 -7.45 12.13
C PHE A 39 12.69 -6.28 13.08
N LEU A 40 13.11 -5.09 12.65
CA LEU A 40 12.71 -3.80 13.22
C LEU A 40 11.49 -3.25 12.46
N ILE A 41 10.46 -2.82 13.18
CA ILE A 41 9.35 -2.04 12.61
C ILE A 41 9.63 -0.55 12.79
N ILE A 42 9.70 0.21 11.70
CA ILE A 42 9.90 1.67 11.73
C ILE A 42 8.57 2.32 11.36
N GLY A 43 7.92 2.97 12.32
CA GLY A 43 6.54 3.45 12.24
C GLY A 43 5.54 2.39 12.71
N ALA A 44 4.99 2.57 13.91
CA ALA A 44 4.03 1.66 14.54
C ALA A 44 2.57 2.14 14.37
N GLY A 45 2.30 2.82 13.25
CA GLY A 45 0.93 3.12 12.81
C GLY A 45 0.18 1.88 12.34
N SER A 46 -0.97 2.08 11.68
CA SER A 46 -1.81 0.96 11.22
C SER A 46 -1.07 -0.03 10.33
N ARG A 47 -0.15 0.43 9.46
CA ARG A 47 0.63 -0.45 8.58
C ARG A 47 1.69 -1.24 9.35
N GLY A 48 2.46 -0.58 10.23
CA GLY A 48 3.45 -1.26 11.07
C GLY A 48 2.83 -2.34 11.97
N GLN A 49 1.68 -2.06 12.59
CA GLN A 49 0.93 -3.04 13.38
C GLN A 49 0.45 -4.23 12.53
N ASN A 50 -0.06 -3.97 11.32
CA ASN A 50 -0.49 -5.05 10.42
C ASN A 50 0.68 -5.96 10.02
N TYR A 51 1.84 -5.39 9.69
CA TYR A 51 3.02 -6.18 9.34
C TYR A 51 3.59 -6.94 10.53
N ALA A 52 3.65 -6.34 11.72
CA ALA A 52 4.07 -7.04 12.93
C ALA A 52 3.18 -8.26 13.22
N ALA A 53 1.86 -8.08 13.16
CA ALA A 53 0.90 -9.18 13.30
C ALA A 53 1.02 -10.24 12.19
N ALA A 54 1.33 -9.83 10.95
CA ALA A 54 1.55 -10.74 9.84
C ALA A 54 2.83 -11.56 10.02
N ILE A 55 3.92 -10.97 10.55
CA ILE A 55 5.15 -11.70 10.86
C ILE A 55 4.83 -12.85 11.82
N ASP A 56 4.14 -12.57 12.92
CA ASP A 56 3.80 -13.57 13.94
C ASP A 56 2.85 -14.66 13.43
N SER A 57 1.89 -14.29 12.57
CA SER A 57 0.80 -15.20 12.18
C SER A 57 1.11 -16.06 10.97
N VAL A 58 1.88 -15.57 9.99
CA VAL A 58 2.03 -16.26 8.69
C VAL A 58 3.48 -16.51 8.24
N SER A 59 4.49 -16.13 9.01
CA SER A 59 5.90 -16.30 8.63
C SER A 59 6.74 -16.98 9.72
N ASN A 60 8.02 -17.24 9.43
CA ASN A 60 8.99 -17.79 10.38
C ASN A 60 9.98 -16.73 10.92
N GLY A 61 9.62 -15.45 10.82
CA GLY A 61 10.38 -14.34 11.38
C GLY A 61 9.92 -13.95 12.78
N VAL A 62 10.63 -13.00 13.39
CA VAL A 62 10.27 -12.41 14.68
C VAL A 62 10.38 -10.89 14.65
N VAL A 63 9.45 -10.21 15.32
CA VAL A 63 9.55 -8.77 15.58
C VAL A 63 10.50 -8.57 16.76
N ALA A 64 11.64 -7.92 16.51
CA ALA A 64 12.72 -7.78 17.49
C ALA A 64 12.81 -6.38 18.09
N ALA A 65 12.41 -5.35 17.34
CA ALA A 65 12.51 -3.97 17.75
C ALA A 65 11.43 -3.08 17.11
N VAL A 66 11.21 -1.90 17.70
CA VAL A 66 10.31 -0.87 17.16
C VAL A 66 10.93 0.52 17.28
N ALA A 67 10.78 1.33 16.22
CA ALA A 67 11.10 2.75 16.19
C ALA A 67 9.84 3.55 15.84
N GLU A 68 9.33 4.35 16.78
CA GLU A 68 8.09 5.11 16.61
C GLU A 68 8.07 6.27 17.61
N PRO A 69 7.88 7.54 17.21
CA PRO A 69 7.91 8.67 18.14
C PRO A 69 6.73 8.66 19.12
N LEU A 70 5.53 8.27 18.68
CA LEU A 70 4.35 8.23 19.53
C LEU A 70 4.45 7.09 20.54
N LYS A 71 4.72 7.44 21.80
CA LYS A 71 4.93 6.50 22.90
C LYS A 71 3.85 5.42 22.96
N PHE A 72 2.58 5.80 22.84
CA PHE A 72 1.46 4.86 22.87
C PHE A 72 1.60 3.75 21.81
N LYS A 73 1.81 4.14 20.54
CA LYS A 73 1.97 3.19 19.43
C LYS A 73 3.21 2.32 19.59
N ARG A 74 4.33 2.93 20.00
CA ARG A 74 5.59 2.23 20.27
C ARG A 74 5.42 1.17 21.36
N GLU A 75 4.73 1.51 22.44
CA GLU A 75 4.50 0.61 23.55
C GLU A 75 3.45 -0.46 23.24
N SER A 76 2.40 -0.15 22.49
CA SER A 76 1.42 -1.15 22.06
C SER A 76 2.07 -2.22 21.21
N LEU A 77 2.75 -1.84 20.12
CA LEU A 77 3.41 -2.80 19.23
C LEU A 77 4.41 -3.67 20.01
N GLY A 78 5.20 -3.05 20.89
CA GLY A 78 6.16 -3.80 21.67
C GLY A 78 5.56 -4.73 22.71
N ARG A 79 4.47 -4.36 23.39
CA ARG A 79 3.74 -5.29 24.27
C ARG A 79 3.14 -6.44 23.47
N ASP A 80 2.57 -6.15 22.31
CA ASP A 80 1.87 -7.14 21.51
C ASP A 80 2.82 -8.15 20.83
N HIS A 81 4.02 -7.71 20.45
CA HIS A 81 4.90 -8.48 19.56
C HIS A 81 6.34 -8.72 20.09
N ILE A 82 6.83 -7.99 21.10
CA ILE A 82 8.26 -8.00 21.47
C ILE A 82 8.50 -8.37 22.94
N TRP A 83 7.89 -7.67 23.90
CA TRP A 83 8.19 -7.77 25.34
C TRP A 83 7.00 -8.14 26.23
N GLY A 84 5.80 -8.33 25.68
CA GLY A 84 4.64 -8.79 26.46
C GLY A 84 4.30 -7.84 27.61
N ASN A 85 4.09 -8.42 28.81
CA ASN A 85 3.82 -7.66 30.04
C ASN A 85 5.07 -7.03 30.68
N GLY A 86 6.25 -7.21 30.08
CA GLY A 86 7.52 -6.65 30.58
C GLY A 86 7.76 -5.21 30.11
N SER A 87 8.98 -4.72 30.36
CA SER A 87 9.51 -3.48 29.79
C SER A 87 10.50 -3.80 28.66
N PRO A 88 10.73 -2.88 27.70
CA PRO A 88 11.70 -3.09 26.64
C PRO A 88 13.11 -3.30 27.22
N LYS A 89 13.81 -4.30 26.68
CA LYS A 89 15.25 -4.53 26.91
C LYS A 89 16.09 -3.69 25.95
N GLU A 90 17.40 -3.70 26.18
CA GLU A 90 18.37 -3.08 25.27
C GLU A 90 18.11 -3.53 23.82
N GLY A 91 18.05 -2.58 22.89
CA GLY A 91 17.87 -2.86 21.46
C GLY A 91 16.44 -3.07 20.99
N GLN A 92 15.43 -2.99 21.87
CA GLN A 92 14.04 -3.31 21.51
C GLN A 92 13.14 -2.11 21.20
N SER A 93 13.44 -0.91 21.71
CA SER A 93 12.53 0.25 21.61
C SER A 93 13.30 1.54 21.40
N PHE A 94 12.93 2.28 20.36
CA PHE A 94 13.58 3.52 19.93
C PHE A 94 12.53 4.60 19.67
N HIS A 95 12.85 5.84 20.06
CA HIS A 95 11.95 6.96 19.78
C HIS A 95 11.97 7.33 18.29
N ASP A 96 13.16 7.33 17.68
CA ASP A 96 13.36 7.60 16.26
C ASP A 96 14.22 6.51 15.60
N TRP A 97 14.12 6.34 14.28
CA TRP A 97 14.95 5.39 13.53
C TRP A 97 16.45 5.78 13.56
N ARG A 98 16.76 7.07 13.75
CA ARG A 98 18.14 7.56 13.93
C ARG A 98 18.74 7.10 15.25
N ASP A 99 17.92 6.94 16.29
CA ASP A 99 18.36 6.35 17.57
C ASP A 99 18.76 4.89 17.36
N PHE A 100 17.95 4.14 16.59
CA PHE A 100 18.28 2.78 16.20
C PHE A 100 19.57 2.73 15.38
N LEU A 101 19.75 3.60 14.37
CA LEU A 101 20.97 3.64 13.55
C LEU A 101 22.22 3.84 14.43
N THR A 102 22.17 4.80 15.35
CA THR A 102 23.26 5.07 16.29
C THR A 102 23.54 3.87 17.20
N TYR A 103 22.48 3.27 17.73
CA TYR A 103 22.56 2.07 18.57
C TYR A 103 23.17 0.89 17.80
N GLU A 104 22.70 0.59 16.60
CA GLU A 104 23.12 -0.57 15.81
C GLU A 104 24.58 -0.45 15.38
N GLN A 105 25.05 0.75 15.01
CA GLN A 105 26.47 1.01 14.77
C GLN A 105 27.32 0.78 16.03
N GLY A 106 26.83 1.19 17.20
CA GLY A 106 27.49 0.91 18.49
C GLY A 106 27.50 -0.58 18.84
N ARG A 107 26.36 -1.26 18.65
CA ARG A 107 26.17 -2.70 18.87
C ARG A 107 27.11 -3.53 17.99
N ARG A 108 27.19 -3.23 16.69
CA ARG A 108 28.12 -3.90 15.75
C ARG A 108 29.57 -3.71 16.15
N ARG A 109 29.96 -2.52 16.63
CA ARG A 109 31.32 -2.28 17.16
C ARG A 109 31.62 -3.11 18.40
N ARG A 110 30.69 -3.19 19.36
CA ARG A 110 30.83 -4.05 20.54
C ARG A 110 30.91 -5.54 20.18
N ALA A 111 30.06 -6.00 19.26
CA ALA A 111 30.09 -7.37 18.76
C ALA A 111 31.45 -7.70 18.11
N ALA A 112 31.97 -6.80 17.26
CA ALA A 112 33.28 -6.95 16.63
C ALA A 112 34.44 -6.91 17.63
N ALA A 113 34.28 -6.25 18.78
CA ALA A 113 35.25 -6.22 19.87
C ALA A 113 35.20 -7.48 20.76
N GLY A 114 34.21 -8.37 20.57
CA GLY A 114 34.06 -9.59 21.35
C GLY A 114 33.39 -9.40 22.72
N ASP A 115 32.63 -8.32 22.92
CA ASP A 115 31.87 -8.12 24.16
C ASP A 115 30.86 -9.26 24.38
N GLU A 116 30.91 -9.92 25.54
CA GLU A 116 30.09 -11.11 25.84
C GLU A 116 28.58 -10.81 26.02
N ASN A 117 28.22 -9.54 26.24
CA ASN A 117 26.85 -9.10 26.55
C ASN A 117 26.23 -8.23 25.44
N VAL A 118 26.44 -8.60 24.18
CA VAL A 118 25.86 -7.88 23.04
C VAL A 118 24.57 -8.56 22.58
N PRO A 119 23.41 -7.89 22.61
CA PRO A 119 22.19 -8.46 22.07
C PRO A 119 22.27 -8.77 20.57
N ASP A 120 21.48 -9.75 20.14
CA ASP A 120 21.29 -10.03 18.71
C ASP A 120 20.72 -8.82 17.99
N GLY A 121 21.34 -8.46 16.87
CA GLY A 121 20.86 -7.42 15.97
C GLY A 121 19.60 -7.81 15.20
N VAL A 122 19.21 -6.96 14.26
CA VAL A 122 18.15 -7.24 13.29
C VAL A 122 18.76 -7.60 11.93
N ASP A 123 18.08 -8.47 11.19
CA ASP A 123 18.45 -8.88 9.83
C ASP A 123 17.77 -7.99 8.76
N GLY A 124 16.61 -7.43 9.09
CA GLY A 124 15.84 -6.60 8.19
C GLY A 124 14.95 -5.57 8.89
N VAL A 125 14.33 -4.72 8.09
CA VAL A 125 13.43 -3.65 8.54
C VAL A 125 12.14 -3.62 7.72
N PHE A 126 11.06 -3.25 8.40
CA PHE A 126 9.79 -2.86 7.79
C PHE A 126 9.63 -1.35 7.95
N VAL A 127 9.74 -0.59 6.86
CA VAL A 127 9.61 0.87 6.81
C VAL A 127 8.14 1.23 6.56
N CYS A 128 7.47 1.71 7.59
CA CYS A 128 6.02 2.00 7.65
C CYS A 128 5.74 3.43 8.14
N VAL A 129 6.64 4.36 7.81
CA VAL A 129 6.52 5.79 8.10
C VAL A 129 5.61 6.47 7.07
N LEU A 130 5.46 7.80 7.15
CA LEU A 130 4.74 8.56 6.11
C LEU A 130 5.53 8.59 4.80
N ASP A 131 4.82 8.72 3.69
CA ASP A 131 5.35 8.61 2.32
C ASP A 131 6.59 9.50 2.09
N GLU A 132 6.57 10.73 2.58
CA GLU A 132 7.65 11.72 2.44
C GLU A 132 8.92 11.37 3.23
N MET A 133 8.84 10.43 4.16
CA MET A 133 9.95 10.01 5.02
C MET A 133 10.69 8.78 4.47
N HIS A 134 10.12 8.05 3.50
CA HIS A 134 10.71 6.79 2.99
C HIS A 134 12.15 6.96 2.51
N ARG A 135 12.41 8.01 1.72
CA ARG A 135 13.74 8.30 1.19
C ARG A 135 14.77 8.52 2.29
N GLU A 136 14.42 9.30 3.30
CA GLU A 136 15.34 9.60 4.39
C GLU A 136 15.70 8.33 5.18
N VAL A 137 14.70 7.51 5.50
CA VAL A 137 14.90 6.26 6.26
C VAL A 137 15.73 5.26 5.45
N ILE A 138 15.36 5.01 4.19
CA ILE A 138 16.05 4.00 3.35
C ILE A 138 17.49 4.40 3.07
N VAL A 139 17.72 5.64 2.62
CA VAL A 139 19.08 6.10 2.34
C VAL A 139 19.91 6.16 3.63
N GLY A 140 19.31 6.55 4.76
CA GLY A 140 19.98 6.61 6.06
C GLY A 140 20.38 5.23 6.60
N LEU A 141 19.59 4.19 6.33
CA LEU A 141 19.87 2.82 6.79
C LEU A 141 20.68 1.98 5.80
N ALA A 142 20.85 2.44 4.55
CA ALA A 142 21.61 1.71 3.52
C ALA A 142 23.00 1.21 4.00
N PRO A 143 23.80 1.98 4.76
CA PRO A 143 25.10 1.51 5.26
C PRO A 143 25.04 0.33 6.23
N LEU A 144 23.86 -0.02 6.76
CA LEU A 144 23.70 -1.18 7.64
C LEU A 144 23.51 -2.50 6.86
N GLU A 145 23.30 -2.43 5.54
CA GLU A 145 23.09 -3.60 4.67
C GLU A 145 22.03 -4.56 5.25
N LEU A 146 20.84 -4.03 5.52
CA LEU A 146 19.69 -4.78 6.03
C LEU A 146 18.77 -5.21 4.87
N HIS A 147 18.01 -6.28 5.06
CA HIS A 147 16.86 -6.56 4.21
C HIS A 147 15.79 -5.49 4.43
N ILE A 148 15.16 -4.98 3.37
CA ILE A 148 14.22 -3.85 3.50
C ILE A 148 12.87 -4.22 2.87
N MET A 149 11.80 -4.11 3.65
CA MET A 149 10.43 -3.99 3.14
C MET A 149 9.97 -2.56 3.40
N CYS A 150 9.57 -1.81 2.38
CA CYS A 150 9.07 -0.46 2.52
C CYS A 150 7.61 -0.35 2.09
N GLU A 151 6.81 0.44 2.81
CA GLU A 151 5.49 0.82 2.36
C GLU A 151 5.53 1.59 1.03
N LYS A 152 4.40 1.58 0.33
CA LYS A 152 4.21 2.32 -0.92
C LYS A 152 3.68 3.73 -0.63
N PRO A 153 3.97 4.72 -1.49
CA PRO A 153 4.84 4.66 -2.68
C PRO A 153 6.33 4.55 -2.30
N LEU A 154 7.20 4.23 -3.26
CA LEU A 154 8.66 4.24 -3.06
C LEU A 154 9.10 5.60 -2.51
N ALA A 155 8.73 6.70 -3.17
CA ALA A 155 8.86 8.06 -2.66
C ALA A 155 7.84 9.00 -3.30
N CYS A 156 7.72 10.22 -2.77
CA CYS A 156 6.83 11.26 -3.29
C CYS A 156 7.36 11.99 -4.53
N SER A 157 8.64 11.80 -4.89
CA SER A 157 9.26 12.39 -6.08
C SER A 157 10.05 11.36 -6.86
N LEU A 158 10.19 11.58 -8.18
CA LEU A 158 11.01 10.72 -9.04
C LEU A 158 12.48 10.75 -8.62
N GLN A 159 12.99 11.91 -8.24
CA GLN A 159 14.38 12.04 -7.77
C GLN A 159 14.63 11.22 -6.51
N ASP A 160 13.70 11.26 -5.54
CA ASP A 160 13.82 10.46 -4.33
C ASP A 160 13.75 8.96 -4.62
N CYS A 161 12.94 8.54 -5.60
CA CYS A 161 12.94 7.16 -6.07
C CYS A 161 14.33 6.74 -6.61
N VAL A 162 14.99 7.62 -7.38
CA VAL A 162 16.34 7.38 -7.91
C VAL A 162 17.39 7.35 -6.79
N ASP A 163 17.30 8.25 -5.82
CA ASP A 163 18.20 8.28 -4.66
C ASP A 163 18.12 6.97 -3.86
N MET A 164 16.91 6.49 -3.61
CA MET A 164 16.68 5.21 -2.93
C MET A 164 17.17 4.04 -3.76
N TYR A 165 16.90 4.05 -5.07
CA TYR A 165 17.40 3.04 -6.00
C TYR A 165 18.93 2.92 -5.93
N LYS A 166 19.63 4.04 -6.02
CA LYS A 166 21.09 4.12 -5.94
C LYS A 166 21.63 3.66 -4.59
N ALA A 167 20.94 3.99 -3.50
CA ALA A 167 21.34 3.57 -2.16
C ALA A 167 21.20 2.06 -1.94
N MET A 168 20.21 1.41 -2.55
CA MET A 168 19.93 -0.01 -2.36
C MET A 168 20.66 -0.92 -3.36
N ARG A 169 20.99 -0.42 -4.55
CA ARG A 169 21.65 -1.19 -5.62
C ARG A 169 22.93 -1.93 -5.16
N PRO A 170 23.87 -1.32 -4.41
CA PRO A 170 25.08 -2.01 -3.96
C PRO A 170 24.83 -3.25 -3.08
N SER A 171 23.71 -3.28 -2.36
CA SER A 171 23.37 -4.37 -1.43
C SER A 171 22.62 -5.51 -2.09
N GLN A 172 22.16 -5.37 -3.34
CA GLN A 172 21.37 -6.40 -4.04
C GLN A 172 22.02 -7.78 -4.15
N PRO A 173 23.36 -7.94 -4.23
CA PRO A 173 23.97 -9.26 -4.21
C PRO A 173 23.72 -10.03 -2.91
N SER A 174 23.53 -9.33 -1.78
CA SER A 174 23.44 -9.95 -0.45
C SER A 174 22.14 -9.63 0.31
N LYS A 175 21.31 -8.70 -0.18
CA LYS A 175 20.08 -8.24 0.46
C LYS A 175 18.92 -8.18 -0.51
N VAL A 176 17.78 -8.71 -0.07
CA VAL A 176 16.48 -8.54 -0.72
C VAL A 176 15.80 -7.21 -0.34
N PHE A 177 15.02 -6.68 -1.27
CA PHE A 177 14.20 -5.48 -1.12
C PHE A 177 12.77 -5.74 -1.58
N SER A 178 11.78 -5.25 -0.85
CA SER A 178 10.39 -5.24 -1.32
C SER A 178 9.72 -3.89 -1.06
N ILE A 179 8.75 -3.56 -1.91
CA ILE A 179 7.85 -2.43 -1.73
C ILE A 179 6.43 -2.95 -1.42
N GLY A 180 5.60 -2.11 -0.80
CA GLY A 180 4.19 -2.37 -0.43
C GLY A 180 3.22 -2.56 -1.60
N HIS A 181 3.65 -3.16 -2.73
CA HIS A 181 2.79 -3.55 -3.85
C HIS A 181 1.99 -4.82 -3.53
N VAL A 182 1.20 -4.73 -2.46
CA VAL A 182 0.44 -5.83 -1.85
C VAL A 182 -0.51 -6.52 -2.82
N LEU A 183 -0.93 -5.85 -3.91
CA LEU A 183 -1.80 -6.43 -4.92
C LEU A 183 -1.18 -7.64 -5.62
N ARG A 184 0.15 -7.71 -5.79
CA ARG A 184 0.82 -8.90 -6.38
C ARG A 184 0.61 -10.17 -5.55
N TYR A 185 0.36 -10.02 -4.25
CA TYR A 185 0.39 -11.11 -3.28
C TYR A 185 -0.99 -11.56 -2.79
N SER A 186 -2.06 -10.92 -3.26
CA SER A 186 -3.42 -11.40 -2.97
C SER A 186 -3.68 -12.72 -3.70
N PRO A 187 -4.34 -13.72 -3.09
CA PRO A 187 -4.67 -14.98 -3.76
C PRO A 187 -5.45 -14.77 -5.06
N HIS A 188 -6.31 -13.74 -5.08
CA HIS A 188 -7.03 -13.32 -6.27
C HIS A 188 -6.09 -12.96 -7.42
N ASN A 189 -5.15 -12.04 -7.21
CA ASN A 189 -4.27 -11.58 -8.29
C ASN A 189 -3.19 -12.59 -8.66
N ILE A 190 -2.76 -13.45 -7.73
CA ILE A 190 -1.90 -14.60 -8.04
C ILE A 190 -2.62 -15.55 -9.00
N MET A 191 -3.88 -15.90 -8.73
CA MET A 191 -4.70 -16.71 -9.62
C MET A 191 -4.91 -16.01 -10.96
N LEU A 192 -5.23 -14.71 -10.95
CA LEU A 192 -5.43 -13.92 -12.15
C LEU A 192 -4.18 -13.93 -13.04
N ARG A 193 -3.00 -13.72 -12.48
CA ARG A 193 -1.73 -13.80 -13.21
C ARG A 193 -1.47 -15.21 -13.73
N LYS A 194 -1.76 -16.25 -12.96
CA LYS A 194 -1.63 -17.63 -13.44
C LYS A 194 -2.49 -17.84 -14.69
N LEU A 195 -3.77 -17.48 -14.63
CA LEU A 195 -4.71 -17.67 -15.73
C LEU A 195 -4.31 -16.85 -16.97
N LEU A 196 -3.98 -15.57 -16.79
CA LEU A 196 -3.69 -14.65 -17.89
C LEU A 196 -2.29 -14.86 -18.49
N VAL A 197 -1.26 -14.99 -17.65
CA VAL A 197 0.15 -14.95 -18.09
C VAL A 197 0.76 -16.35 -18.19
N LYS A 198 0.47 -17.24 -17.23
CA LYS A 198 1.09 -18.58 -17.21
C LYS A 198 0.35 -19.57 -18.09
N ASP A 199 -0.98 -19.63 -17.94
CA ASP A 199 -1.87 -20.57 -18.63
C ASP A 199 -2.41 -20.01 -19.96
N ARG A 200 -2.43 -18.67 -20.10
CA ARG A 200 -2.97 -17.96 -21.28
C ARG A 200 -4.38 -18.39 -21.67
N VAL A 201 -5.30 -18.44 -20.70
CA VAL A 201 -6.67 -18.94 -20.91
C VAL A 201 -7.51 -18.14 -21.91
N ILE A 202 -7.07 -16.93 -22.28
CA ILE A 202 -7.70 -16.10 -23.31
C ILE A 202 -6.77 -15.80 -24.50
N GLY A 203 -5.67 -16.55 -24.66
CA GLY A 203 -4.60 -16.23 -25.62
C GLY A 203 -3.80 -15.00 -25.18
N ASP A 204 -3.24 -14.27 -26.15
CA ASP A 204 -2.55 -13.00 -25.86
C ASP A 204 -3.57 -11.89 -25.52
N ILE A 205 -3.20 -11.01 -24.58
CA ILE A 205 -4.07 -9.92 -24.11
C ILE A 205 -3.98 -8.75 -25.09
N SER A 206 -5.13 -8.33 -25.63
CA SER A 206 -5.24 -7.17 -26.51
C SER A 206 -5.56 -5.88 -25.76
N SER A 207 -6.42 -5.95 -24.74
CA SER A 207 -6.91 -4.76 -24.03
C SER A 207 -7.30 -5.04 -22.58
N VAL A 208 -7.13 -4.04 -21.72
CA VAL A 208 -7.51 -4.10 -20.30
C VAL A 208 -8.22 -2.82 -19.87
N VAL A 209 -9.32 -2.96 -19.13
CA VAL A 209 -9.96 -1.85 -18.41
C VAL A 209 -9.95 -2.19 -16.94
N HIS A 210 -9.23 -1.43 -16.14
CA HIS A 210 -9.08 -1.61 -14.70
C HIS A 210 -9.60 -0.39 -13.95
N THR A 211 -10.33 -0.60 -12.87
CA THR A 211 -10.86 0.49 -12.03
C THR A 211 -10.42 0.32 -10.58
N GLU A 212 -9.86 1.38 -9.99
CA GLU A 212 -9.73 1.57 -8.55
C GLU A 212 -10.86 2.48 -8.02
N PRO A 213 -11.93 1.88 -7.49
CA PRO A 213 -13.02 2.62 -6.87
C PRO A 213 -12.68 3.02 -5.43
N VAL A 214 -11.96 4.14 -5.24
CA VAL A 214 -11.51 4.61 -3.91
C VAL A 214 -12.67 4.77 -2.93
N GLY A 215 -13.82 5.27 -3.40
CA GLY A 215 -15.05 5.34 -2.61
C GLY A 215 -15.33 6.69 -1.97
N TYR A 216 -16.59 7.13 -1.96
CA TYR A 216 -16.92 8.55 -1.72
C TYR A 216 -16.52 9.05 -0.31
N TRP A 217 -16.73 8.23 0.72
CA TRP A 217 -16.40 8.61 2.09
C TRP A 217 -14.94 8.32 2.44
N HIS A 218 -14.37 7.24 1.90
CA HIS A 218 -12.96 6.92 2.05
C HIS A 218 -12.10 8.02 1.40
N PHE A 219 -12.46 8.47 0.20
CA PHE A 219 -11.79 9.59 -0.45
C PHE A 219 -11.90 10.87 0.38
N SER A 220 -13.08 11.14 0.96
CA SER A 220 -13.29 12.29 1.84
C SER A 220 -12.42 12.24 3.11
N HIS A 221 -12.20 11.05 3.66
CA HIS A 221 -11.31 10.85 4.80
C HIS A 221 -9.85 11.06 4.40
N SER A 222 -9.35 10.32 3.41
CA SER A 222 -7.93 10.21 3.09
C SER A 222 -7.38 11.37 2.24
N TYR A 223 -8.16 11.84 1.26
CA TYR A 223 -7.71 12.74 0.18
C TYR A 223 -8.39 14.11 0.21
N VAL A 224 -9.30 14.35 1.16
CA VAL A 224 -9.90 15.67 1.37
C VAL A 224 -9.55 16.24 2.74
N ARG A 225 -9.61 15.43 3.79
CA ARG A 225 -9.37 15.86 5.17
C ARG A 225 -8.06 15.36 5.76
N GLY A 226 -7.55 14.24 5.24
CA GLY A 226 -6.45 13.48 5.79
C GLY A 226 -5.10 13.76 5.12
N ASN A 227 -4.17 12.83 5.32
CA ASN A 227 -2.75 12.97 5.01
C ASN A 227 -2.50 13.34 3.54
N TRP A 228 -3.22 12.71 2.62
CA TRP A 228 -2.95 12.80 1.19
C TRP A 228 -3.80 13.85 0.46
N ARG A 229 -4.33 14.84 1.18
CA ARG A 229 -5.21 15.85 0.58
C ARG A 229 -4.48 16.86 -0.30
N ASN A 230 -3.19 17.09 -0.05
CA ASN A 230 -2.41 18.16 -0.67
C ASN A 230 -1.13 17.62 -1.32
N GLU A 231 -1.01 17.80 -2.64
CA GLU A 231 0.15 17.37 -3.43
C GLU A 231 1.46 18.07 -3.00
N ASN A 232 1.38 19.28 -2.44
CA ASN A 232 2.57 20.01 -2.00
C ASN A 232 3.18 19.48 -0.71
N THR A 233 2.39 18.76 0.10
CA THR A 233 2.85 18.17 1.36
C THR A 233 3.05 16.66 1.25
N THR A 234 2.48 16.03 0.21
CA THR A 234 2.54 14.59 -0.01
C THR A 234 2.83 14.30 -1.49
N ALA A 235 1.84 13.83 -2.24
CA ALA A 235 1.95 13.48 -3.65
C ALA A 235 0.57 13.38 -4.31
N PRO A 236 0.50 13.33 -5.66
CA PRO A 236 -0.75 13.11 -6.39
C PRO A 236 -1.50 11.85 -5.93
N SER A 237 -2.83 11.88 -6.01
CA SER A 237 -3.68 10.75 -5.61
C SER A 237 -3.39 9.49 -6.43
N LEU A 238 -2.98 9.62 -7.70
CA LEU A 238 -2.53 8.48 -8.49
C LEU A 238 -1.36 7.74 -7.83
N LEU A 239 -0.38 8.47 -7.29
CA LEU A 239 0.80 7.88 -6.63
C LEU A 239 0.47 7.31 -5.25
N THR A 240 -0.27 8.04 -4.45
CA THR A 240 -0.52 7.66 -3.05
C THR A 240 -1.59 6.57 -2.93
N LYS A 241 -2.49 6.48 -3.91
CA LYS A 241 -3.57 5.49 -3.95
C LYS A 241 -3.35 4.36 -4.95
N SER A 242 -2.99 4.69 -6.18
CA SER A 242 -3.11 3.80 -7.33
C SER A 242 -1.75 3.41 -7.94
N CYS A 243 -0.63 3.68 -7.25
CA CYS A 243 0.69 3.21 -7.68
C CYS A 243 0.74 1.69 -7.76
N HIS A 244 0.10 0.98 -6.82
CA HIS A 244 0.00 -0.47 -6.88
C HIS A 244 -0.97 -0.98 -7.97
N ASP A 245 -1.88 -0.15 -8.48
CA ASP A 245 -2.77 -0.49 -9.59
C ASP A 245 -2.03 -0.38 -10.93
N ILE A 246 -1.22 0.68 -11.08
CA ILE A 246 -0.25 0.80 -12.18
C ILE A 246 0.75 -0.35 -12.12
N ASP A 247 1.29 -0.68 -10.95
CA ASP A 247 2.16 -1.84 -10.77
C ASP A 247 1.46 -3.16 -11.15
N LEU A 248 0.20 -3.37 -10.75
CA LEU A 248 -0.56 -4.57 -11.12
C LEU A 248 -0.69 -4.68 -12.65
N LEU A 249 -0.99 -3.58 -13.35
CA LEU A 249 -1.05 -3.56 -14.81
C LEU A 249 0.31 -3.88 -15.42
N LEU A 250 1.40 -3.27 -14.95
CA LEU A 250 2.74 -3.57 -15.44
C LEU A 250 3.16 -5.01 -15.09
N TRP A 251 2.77 -5.56 -13.96
CA TRP A 251 3.09 -6.94 -13.59
C TRP A 251 2.40 -7.98 -14.48
N LEU A 252 1.20 -7.67 -14.97
CA LEU A 252 0.43 -8.53 -15.88
C LEU A 252 0.83 -8.34 -17.35
N LEU A 253 1.27 -7.15 -17.73
CA LEU A 253 1.40 -6.73 -19.14
C LEU A 253 2.84 -6.38 -19.56
N CYS A 254 3.71 -6.04 -18.63
CA CYS A 254 5.10 -5.65 -18.88
C CYS A 254 6.10 -6.66 -18.34
N SER A 255 5.92 -7.13 -17.10
CA SER A 255 6.88 -8.03 -16.44
C SER A 255 6.96 -9.38 -17.15
N PRO A 256 8.14 -10.02 -17.17
CA PRO A 256 8.28 -11.35 -17.71
C PRO A 256 7.46 -12.40 -16.94
N LYS A 257 7.24 -13.57 -17.55
CA LYS A 257 6.44 -14.66 -16.96
C LYS A 257 6.99 -15.15 -15.62
N GLU A 258 8.31 -15.22 -15.47
CA GLU A 258 9.00 -15.50 -14.21
C GLU A 258 9.91 -14.30 -13.90
N ALA A 259 9.97 -13.87 -12.63
CA ALA A 259 10.78 -12.72 -12.24
C ALA A 259 12.28 -13.01 -12.49
N GLY A 260 13.02 -11.97 -12.88
CA GLY A 260 14.44 -12.07 -13.22
C GLY A 260 14.75 -12.87 -14.50
N GLN A 261 13.75 -13.39 -15.21
CA GLN A 261 13.95 -14.28 -16.36
C GLN A 261 13.17 -13.83 -17.60
N GLY A 262 13.91 -13.46 -18.65
CA GLY A 262 13.33 -13.07 -19.93
C GLY A 262 13.04 -11.57 -20.04
N GLU A 263 12.68 -11.15 -21.25
CA GLU A 263 12.56 -9.74 -21.58
C GLU A 263 11.18 -9.17 -21.20
N PRO A 264 11.13 -8.00 -20.55
CA PRO A 264 9.88 -7.31 -20.29
C PRO A 264 9.30 -6.69 -21.58
N HIS A 265 7.97 -6.67 -21.71
CA HIS A 265 7.31 -5.91 -22.79
C HIS A 265 7.18 -4.46 -22.38
N ILE A 266 8.06 -3.61 -22.88
CA ILE A 266 8.13 -2.20 -22.47
C ILE A 266 6.94 -1.40 -23.04
N PRO A 267 6.29 -0.52 -22.25
CA PRO A 267 5.29 0.41 -22.75
C PRO A 267 5.84 1.31 -23.87
N ALA A 268 5.00 1.64 -24.86
CA ALA A 268 5.32 2.61 -25.91
C ALA A 268 4.89 4.02 -25.51
N THR A 269 3.66 4.21 -25.06
CA THR A 269 3.16 5.54 -24.68
C THR A 269 2.30 5.51 -23.44
N VAL A 270 2.23 6.66 -22.77
CA VAL A 270 1.30 6.92 -21.67
C VAL A 270 0.57 8.25 -21.89
N SER A 271 -0.72 8.25 -21.61
CA SER A 271 -1.53 9.47 -21.52
C SER A 271 -2.39 9.43 -20.27
N SER A 272 -2.74 10.59 -19.73
CA SER A 272 -3.63 10.67 -18.57
C SER A 272 -4.51 11.91 -18.64
N SER A 273 -5.73 11.78 -18.12
CA SER A 273 -6.71 12.85 -18.05
C SER A 273 -7.52 12.72 -16.77
N GLY A 274 -7.75 13.82 -16.07
CA GLY A 274 -8.45 13.81 -14.79
C GLY A 274 -8.26 15.12 -14.05
N GLY A 275 -8.91 15.24 -12.91
CA GLY A 275 -8.78 16.44 -12.09
C GLY A 275 -9.61 16.41 -10.82
N LEU A 276 -9.63 17.56 -10.13
CA LEU A 276 -10.49 17.80 -8.98
C LEU A 276 -11.87 18.27 -9.46
N HIS A 277 -12.81 17.34 -9.56
CA HIS A 277 -14.14 17.58 -10.12
C HIS A 277 -15.17 17.95 -9.06
N LEU A 278 -15.20 17.26 -7.93
CA LEU A 278 -16.26 17.41 -6.92
C LEU A 278 -15.82 18.23 -5.71
N PHE A 279 -14.68 17.92 -5.10
CA PHE A 279 -14.32 18.48 -3.78
C PHE A 279 -13.72 19.89 -3.89
N LYS A 280 -14.54 20.85 -4.34
CA LYS A 280 -14.19 22.27 -4.50
C LYS A 280 -15.34 23.19 -4.13
N LYS A 281 -15.01 24.43 -3.72
CA LYS A 281 -15.98 25.44 -3.24
C LYS A 281 -17.17 25.64 -4.19
N SER A 282 -16.94 25.63 -5.51
CA SER A 282 -18.01 25.82 -6.51
C SER A 282 -19.06 24.69 -6.56
N ARG A 283 -18.79 23.56 -5.90
CA ARG A 283 -19.71 22.40 -5.79
C ARG A 283 -20.43 22.34 -4.45
N LYS A 284 -20.15 23.26 -3.53
CA LYS A 284 -20.79 23.32 -2.22
C LYS A 284 -22.30 23.48 -2.37
N PRO A 285 -23.13 22.64 -1.72
CA PRO A 285 -24.57 22.82 -1.74
C PRO A 285 -24.97 24.19 -1.17
N LYS A 286 -25.85 24.93 -1.86
CA LYS A 286 -26.34 26.24 -1.38
C LYS A 286 -26.94 26.15 0.03
N ALA A 287 -27.65 25.07 0.32
CA ALA A 287 -28.25 24.82 1.63
C ALA A 287 -27.23 24.57 2.77
N ALA A 288 -25.93 24.39 2.47
CA ALA A 288 -24.87 24.38 3.48
C ALA A 288 -24.46 25.80 3.94
N GLY A 289 -24.91 26.85 3.25
CA GLY A 289 -24.58 28.23 3.57
C GLY A 289 -23.06 28.49 3.60
N SER A 290 -22.63 29.32 4.55
CA SER A 290 -21.23 29.65 4.78
C SER A 290 -20.48 28.64 5.67
N ALA A 291 -21.10 27.51 6.05
CA ALA A 291 -20.48 26.57 6.98
C ALA A 291 -19.15 26.01 6.46
N THR A 292 -18.09 26.16 7.24
CA THR A 292 -16.73 25.64 6.97
C THR A 292 -16.47 24.32 7.66
N ASN A 293 -17.20 24.00 8.73
CA ASN A 293 -17.08 22.76 9.49
C ASN A 293 -18.41 21.97 9.54
N CYS A 294 -18.33 20.64 9.49
CA CYS A 294 -19.50 19.76 9.52
C CYS A 294 -20.29 19.80 10.83
N THR A 295 -19.66 20.13 11.95
CA THR A 295 -20.31 20.18 13.28
C THR A 295 -21.37 21.28 13.37
N LYS A 296 -21.20 22.36 12.61
CA LYS A 296 -22.08 23.55 12.61
C LYS A 296 -22.88 23.71 11.30
N CYS A 297 -22.88 22.70 10.43
CA CYS A 297 -23.45 22.80 9.09
C CYS A 297 -24.99 22.70 9.12
N PRO A 298 -25.73 23.63 8.50
CA PRO A 298 -27.20 23.64 8.50
C PRO A 298 -27.85 22.47 7.74
N LEU A 299 -27.10 21.77 6.87
CA LEU A 299 -27.59 20.52 6.26
C LEU A 299 -27.81 19.40 7.30
N GLY A 300 -27.11 19.48 8.45
CA GLY A 300 -27.08 18.42 9.44
C GLY A 300 -26.52 17.10 8.92
N ASP A 301 -26.51 16.09 9.78
CA ASP A 301 -25.91 14.80 9.47
C ASP A 301 -26.75 13.97 8.47
N LYS A 302 -28.07 14.17 8.46
CA LYS A 302 -28.96 13.49 7.51
C LYS A 302 -28.90 14.09 6.11
N GLY A 303 -28.56 15.38 5.98
CA GLY A 303 -28.57 16.11 4.71
C GLY A 303 -27.27 16.04 3.91
N CYS A 304 -26.18 15.48 4.46
CA CYS A 304 -24.89 15.42 3.78
C CYS A 304 -24.22 14.05 3.88
N LYS A 305 -23.97 13.41 2.73
CA LYS A 305 -23.25 12.12 2.64
C LYS A 305 -21.80 12.18 3.13
N PHE A 306 -21.24 13.39 3.28
CA PHE A 306 -19.87 13.64 3.73
C PHE A 306 -19.80 14.17 5.18
N SER A 307 -20.90 14.10 5.96
CA SER A 307 -20.88 14.49 7.37
C SER A 307 -19.73 13.77 8.10
N ALA A 308 -18.83 14.55 8.69
CA ALA A 308 -17.74 14.02 9.50
C ALA A 308 -18.28 13.21 10.69
N LYS A 309 -19.35 13.68 11.34
CA LYS A 309 -20.00 12.95 12.44
C LYS A 309 -20.50 11.57 11.99
N ASN A 310 -21.10 11.45 10.81
CA ASN A 310 -21.54 10.14 10.31
C ASN A 310 -20.38 9.19 9.99
N ILE A 311 -19.22 9.71 9.59
CA ILE A 311 -18.04 8.89 9.27
C ILE A 311 -17.38 8.40 10.56
N TYR A 312 -17.16 9.28 11.54
CA TYR A 312 -16.33 8.97 12.70
C TYR A 312 -17.12 8.60 13.96
N LEU A 313 -18.31 9.14 14.17
CA LEU A 313 -19.17 8.83 15.32
C LEU A 313 -20.25 7.82 14.94
N GLY A 314 -20.94 8.02 13.82
CA GLY A 314 -22.13 7.25 13.44
C GLY A 314 -21.86 5.77 13.09
N PRO A 315 -22.84 4.88 13.30
CA PRO A 315 -22.66 3.44 13.07
C PRO A 315 -22.66 3.05 11.58
N LYS A 316 -23.27 3.87 10.72
CA LYS A 316 -23.50 3.56 9.30
C LYS A 316 -22.21 3.31 8.51
N LEU A 317 -21.15 4.07 8.82
CA LEU A 317 -19.85 3.96 8.17
C LEU A 317 -18.79 3.37 9.10
N LYS A 318 -19.24 2.57 10.08
CA LYS A 318 -18.39 1.94 11.10
C LYS A 318 -17.59 2.96 11.93
N GLY A 319 -18.21 4.07 12.34
CA GLY A 319 -17.65 4.98 13.34
C GLY A 319 -17.76 4.42 14.77
N LEU A 320 -17.43 5.24 15.77
CA LEU A 320 -17.37 4.85 17.18
C LEU A 320 -18.63 4.15 17.71
N GLN A 321 -19.83 4.58 17.31
CA GLN A 321 -21.09 3.99 17.77
C GLN A 321 -21.33 2.55 17.26
N SER A 322 -20.50 2.06 16.34
CA SER A 322 -20.46 0.65 15.93
C SER A 322 -19.52 -0.21 16.80
N GLY A 323 -18.85 0.38 17.79
CA GLY A 323 -17.79 -0.25 18.58
C GLY A 323 -16.42 -0.25 17.89
N ASN A 324 -16.26 0.49 16.78
CA ASN A 324 -15.00 0.58 16.06
C ASN A 324 -14.09 1.68 16.64
N THR A 325 -12.96 1.27 17.21
CA THR A 325 -11.88 2.18 17.62
C THR A 325 -10.73 2.23 16.61
N ARG A 326 -10.76 1.40 15.56
CA ARG A 326 -9.71 1.33 14.54
C ARG A 326 -9.96 2.36 13.44
N TRP A 327 -9.27 2.22 12.31
CA TRP A 327 -9.49 3.05 11.14
C TRP A 327 -11.00 3.13 10.79
N PRO A 328 -11.54 4.32 10.48
CA PRO A 328 -10.84 5.60 10.36
C PRO A 328 -10.71 6.39 11.69
N VAL A 329 -11.28 5.91 12.80
CA VAL A 329 -11.34 6.62 14.08
C VAL A 329 -9.95 6.82 14.70
N SER A 330 -9.12 5.78 14.72
CA SER A 330 -7.75 5.85 15.27
C SER A 330 -6.80 6.78 14.51
N ILE A 331 -7.21 7.30 13.34
CA ILE A 331 -6.46 8.33 12.62
C ILE A 331 -6.82 9.74 13.12
N VAL A 332 -8.05 9.91 13.63
CA VAL A 332 -8.54 11.17 14.20
C VAL A 332 -8.02 11.34 15.64
N VAL A 333 -8.10 10.28 16.44
CA VAL A 333 -7.60 10.24 17.83
C VAL A 333 -6.77 8.97 17.97
N HIS A 334 -5.45 9.12 18.12
CA HIS A 334 -4.49 8.03 17.92
C HIS A 334 -4.38 7.02 19.08
N ASP A 335 -4.91 7.38 20.23
CA ASP A 335 -4.95 6.63 21.49
C ASP A 335 -6.40 6.34 21.93
N ILE A 336 -7.34 6.34 20.98
CA ILE A 336 -8.78 6.25 21.26
C ILE A 336 -9.17 4.98 22.04
N GLU A 337 -8.45 3.87 21.84
CA GLU A 337 -8.67 2.62 22.58
C GLU A 337 -8.39 2.72 24.09
N ASP A 338 -7.50 3.62 24.54
CA ASP A 338 -7.09 3.74 25.95
C ASP A 338 -8.16 4.37 26.84
N TYR A 339 -9.13 5.07 26.25
CA TYR A 339 -10.21 5.69 27.00
C TYR A 339 -11.27 4.64 27.36
N PRO A 340 -11.61 4.45 28.64
CA PRO A 340 -12.41 3.31 29.07
C PRO A 340 -13.91 3.44 28.75
N SER A 341 -14.42 4.67 28.61
CA SER A 341 -15.84 4.92 28.38
C SER A 341 -16.12 5.33 26.94
N GLN A 342 -17.24 4.86 26.40
CA GLN A 342 -17.73 5.28 25.08
C GLN A 342 -17.98 6.79 25.02
N GLU A 343 -18.52 7.36 26.10
CA GLU A 343 -18.82 8.79 26.20
C GLU A 343 -17.54 9.65 26.04
N THR A 344 -16.48 9.34 26.78
CA THR A 344 -15.20 10.06 26.66
C THR A 344 -14.60 9.91 25.27
N ARG A 345 -14.71 8.73 24.64
CA ARG A 345 -14.27 8.52 23.25
C ARG A 345 -15.03 9.41 22.26
N GLU A 346 -16.34 9.49 22.40
CA GLU A 346 -17.19 10.32 21.55
C GLU A 346 -16.91 11.82 21.75
N GLU A 347 -16.68 12.27 22.99
CA GLU A 347 -16.29 13.65 23.30
C GLU A 347 -14.94 14.02 22.66
N LEU A 348 -13.94 13.14 22.74
CA LEU A 348 -12.61 13.38 22.16
C LEU A 348 -12.67 13.45 20.63
N VAL A 349 -13.39 12.52 20.00
CA VAL A 349 -13.59 12.57 18.54
C VAL A 349 -14.38 13.83 18.17
N MET A 350 -15.45 14.15 18.88
CA MET A 350 -16.23 15.37 18.60
C MET A 350 -15.37 16.63 18.71
N LYS A 351 -14.53 16.74 19.75
CA LYS A 351 -13.59 17.85 19.92
C LYS A 351 -12.62 17.97 18.73
N ALA A 352 -12.05 16.86 18.27
CA ALA A 352 -11.19 16.84 17.08
C ALA A 352 -11.96 17.24 15.80
N LEU A 353 -13.26 16.91 15.70
CA LEU A 353 -14.11 17.34 14.58
C LEU A 353 -14.56 18.80 14.68
N GLU A 354 -14.44 19.46 15.82
CA GLU A 354 -14.77 20.88 15.96
C GLU A 354 -13.64 21.80 15.47
N GLU A 355 -12.42 21.28 15.34
CA GLU A 355 -11.26 22.02 14.85
C GLU A 355 -11.49 22.53 13.41
N ASP A 356 -11.14 23.80 13.19
CA ASP A 356 -11.37 24.49 11.93
C ASP A 356 -10.37 25.64 11.75
N TYR A 357 -10.30 26.20 10.54
CA TYR A 357 -9.50 27.38 10.23
C TYR A 357 -10.26 28.35 9.32
N ASP A 358 -9.93 29.64 9.40
CA ASP A 358 -10.46 30.66 8.50
C ASP A 358 -9.37 31.15 7.52
N GLU A 359 -9.70 32.18 6.74
CA GLU A 359 -8.80 32.73 5.71
C GLU A 359 -7.57 33.46 6.29
N SER A 360 -7.57 33.75 7.60
CA SER A 360 -6.43 34.37 8.29
C SER A 360 -5.37 33.37 8.75
N ALA A 361 -5.72 32.07 8.80
CA ALA A 361 -4.79 31.02 9.23
C ALA A 361 -3.60 30.89 8.28
N PRO A 362 -2.35 30.84 8.79
CA PRO A 362 -1.17 30.63 7.96
C PRO A 362 -1.25 29.30 7.20
N LYS A 363 -0.88 29.32 5.91
CA LYS A 363 -0.86 28.09 5.07
C LYS A 363 -0.03 26.97 5.70
N SER A 364 1.11 27.31 6.32
CA SER A 364 1.97 26.36 7.02
C SER A 364 1.29 25.68 8.21
N GLU A 365 0.40 26.38 8.92
CA GLU A 365 -0.39 25.80 10.01
C GLU A 365 -1.48 24.87 9.46
N VAL A 366 -2.18 25.31 8.41
CA VAL A 366 -3.20 24.48 7.75
C VAL A 366 -2.57 23.19 7.22
N GLN A 367 -1.39 23.28 6.62
CA GLN A 367 -0.68 22.16 6.01
C GLN A 367 0.03 21.23 7.02
N SER A 368 0.32 21.68 8.23
CA SER A 368 1.06 20.88 9.22
C SER A 368 0.22 19.78 9.90
N ARG A 369 -1.11 19.80 9.73
CA ARG A 369 -2.03 18.84 10.34
C ARG A 369 -3.27 18.57 9.49
N ASN A 370 -4.06 17.60 9.93
CA ASN A 370 -5.33 17.21 9.31
C ASN A 370 -6.53 17.89 9.97
N TRP A 371 -7.63 18.00 9.22
CA TRP A 371 -8.84 18.73 9.63
C TRP A 371 -10.10 17.88 9.40
N PHE A 372 -10.25 16.81 10.18
CA PHE A 372 -11.27 15.77 9.95
C PHE A 372 -12.72 16.25 10.09
N GLY A 373 -12.95 17.35 10.80
CA GLY A 373 -14.25 18.01 10.91
C GLY A 373 -14.65 18.89 9.73
N ARG A 374 -13.68 19.32 8.91
CA ARG A 374 -13.89 20.37 7.92
C ARG A 374 -14.84 19.94 6.79
N CYS A 375 -15.59 20.89 6.25
CA CYS A 375 -16.44 20.69 5.09
C CYS A 375 -15.58 20.30 3.88
N VAL A 376 -15.94 19.20 3.21
CA VAL A 376 -15.20 18.67 2.05
C VAL A 376 -15.14 19.62 0.85
N PHE A 377 -15.96 20.68 0.84
CA PHE A 377 -15.94 21.70 -0.22
C PHE A 377 -15.16 22.96 0.20
N GLU A 378 -14.74 23.05 1.47
CA GLU A 378 -13.99 24.18 2.03
C GLU A 378 -12.58 23.80 2.46
N ALA A 379 -12.22 22.52 2.33
CA ALA A 379 -10.88 21.99 2.61
C ALA A 379 -9.84 22.51 1.61
N ASP A 380 -8.57 22.40 1.97
CA ASP A 380 -7.40 22.82 1.17
C ASP A 380 -6.92 21.73 0.19
N ASN A 381 -7.75 20.72 -0.10
CA ASN A 381 -7.38 19.61 -0.95
C ASN A 381 -7.18 20.05 -2.42
N ASN A 382 -6.19 19.46 -3.09
CA ASN A 382 -5.89 19.76 -4.49
C ASN A 382 -5.65 18.52 -5.38
N VAL A 383 -5.74 17.31 -4.80
CA VAL A 383 -5.54 16.04 -5.53
C VAL A 383 -6.73 15.67 -6.43
N CYS A 384 -6.48 14.85 -7.47
CA CYS A 384 -7.49 14.36 -8.40
C CYS A 384 -8.49 13.40 -7.73
N ASP A 385 -9.79 13.63 -7.94
CA ASP A 385 -10.87 12.75 -7.44
C ASP A 385 -11.49 11.85 -8.53
N ASP A 386 -11.07 12.06 -9.78
CA ASP A 386 -11.38 11.23 -10.94
C ASP A 386 -10.22 11.34 -11.95
N GLN A 387 -9.64 10.21 -12.34
CA GLN A 387 -8.51 10.17 -13.27
C GLN A 387 -8.47 8.89 -14.09
N PHE A 388 -8.22 9.05 -15.38
CA PHE A 388 -7.94 7.99 -16.33
C PHE A 388 -6.46 8.01 -16.73
N VAL A 389 -5.85 6.83 -16.84
CA VAL A 389 -4.50 6.63 -17.39
C VAL A 389 -4.62 5.59 -18.49
N THR A 390 -4.11 5.88 -19.68
CA THR A 390 -4.02 4.92 -20.79
C THR A 390 -2.56 4.64 -21.10
N ILE A 391 -2.18 3.37 -21.09
CA ILE A 391 -0.83 2.88 -21.40
C ILE A 391 -0.93 1.98 -22.62
N THR A 392 -0.01 2.12 -23.57
CA THR A 392 0.07 1.26 -24.74
C THR A 392 1.40 0.52 -24.78
N TRP A 393 1.42 -0.62 -25.47
CA TRP A 393 2.60 -1.40 -25.75
C TRP A 393 2.69 -1.65 -27.25
N PRO A 394 3.89 -1.58 -27.84
CA PRO A 394 4.06 -1.77 -29.28
C PRO A 394 4.00 -3.26 -29.65
N GLU A 395 3.78 -3.56 -30.92
CA GLU A 395 4.03 -4.90 -31.46
C GLU A 395 5.52 -5.23 -31.35
N SER A 396 5.86 -6.45 -30.91
CA SER A 396 7.25 -6.90 -30.72
C SER A 396 7.35 -8.42 -30.88
N THR A 397 8.14 -9.10 -30.05
CA THR A 397 8.00 -10.55 -29.87
C THR A 397 6.70 -10.93 -29.14
N GLN A 398 5.95 -9.93 -28.68
CA GLN A 398 4.66 -10.02 -28.01
C GLN A 398 3.68 -9.05 -28.69
N PRO A 399 2.38 -9.42 -28.85
CA PRO A 399 1.37 -8.58 -29.50
C PRO A 399 1.19 -7.20 -28.88
N ALA A 400 0.88 -6.22 -29.72
CA ALA A 400 0.49 -4.89 -29.26
C ALA A 400 -0.73 -4.95 -28.33
N LYS A 401 -0.75 -4.08 -27.31
CA LYS A 401 -1.82 -4.07 -26.31
C LYS A 401 -2.02 -2.72 -25.65
N THR A 402 -3.20 -2.52 -25.06
CA THR A 402 -3.59 -1.28 -24.40
C THR A 402 -4.20 -1.54 -23.03
N ALA A 403 -3.90 -0.70 -22.04
CA ALA A 403 -4.54 -0.76 -20.74
C ALA A 403 -5.04 0.61 -20.32
N THR A 404 -6.23 0.64 -19.72
CA THR A 404 -6.79 1.84 -19.10
C THR A 404 -7.00 1.59 -17.61
N LEU A 405 -6.49 2.49 -16.78
CA LEU A 405 -6.82 2.60 -15.35
C LEU A 405 -7.81 3.76 -15.15
N HIS A 406 -8.89 3.52 -14.39
CA HIS A 406 -9.79 4.54 -13.86
C HIS A 406 -9.71 4.59 -12.33
N MET A 407 -9.23 5.68 -11.76
CA MET A 407 -9.33 5.96 -10.33
C MET A 407 -10.53 6.88 -10.08
N VAL A 408 -11.44 6.48 -9.19
CA VAL A 408 -12.70 7.23 -8.96
C VAL A 408 -13.09 7.34 -7.50
N ALA A 409 -13.38 8.57 -7.06
CA ALA A 409 -13.91 8.84 -5.72
C ALA A 409 -15.41 8.53 -5.61
N GLN A 410 -16.21 8.88 -6.62
CA GLN A 410 -17.69 8.83 -6.53
C GLN A 410 -18.27 7.43 -6.78
N THR A 411 -18.08 6.52 -5.83
CA THR A 411 -18.53 5.12 -5.92
C THR A 411 -18.85 4.53 -4.55
N THR A 412 -19.69 3.49 -4.53
CA THR A 412 -19.99 2.67 -3.35
C THR A 412 -19.18 1.38 -3.29
N LYS A 413 -18.44 1.03 -4.36
CA LYS A 413 -17.56 -0.15 -4.45
C LYS A 413 -16.22 0.12 -3.77
N ILE A 414 -16.22 0.49 -2.50
CA ILE A 414 -15.06 1.09 -1.83
C ILE A 414 -13.87 0.12 -1.77
N CYS A 415 -12.81 0.45 -2.51
CA CYS A 415 -11.63 -0.38 -2.74
C CYS A 415 -11.95 -1.79 -3.30
N GLU A 416 -13.15 -1.99 -3.86
CA GLU A 416 -13.54 -3.23 -4.54
C GLU A 416 -13.17 -3.13 -6.03
N ARG A 417 -11.86 -3.30 -6.30
CA ARG A 417 -11.28 -3.23 -7.65
C ARG A 417 -11.95 -4.21 -8.59
N TYR A 418 -12.12 -3.79 -9.84
CA TYR A 418 -12.57 -4.67 -10.91
C TYR A 418 -11.86 -4.38 -12.22
N SER A 419 -11.75 -5.42 -13.04
CA SER A 419 -11.05 -5.38 -14.32
C SER A 419 -11.75 -6.23 -15.37
N HIS A 420 -11.69 -5.77 -16.61
CA HIS A 420 -11.97 -6.56 -17.80
C HIS A 420 -10.68 -6.73 -18.60
N PHE A 421 -10.40 -7.96 -19.04
CA PHE A 421 -9.30 -8.31 -19.93
C PHE A 421 -9.88 -8.93 -21.19
N TYR A 422 -9.44 -8.46 -22.34
CA TYR A 422 -9.89 -8.90 -23.65
C TYR A 422 -8.72 -9.54 -24.39
N GLY A 423 -8.87 -10.81 -24.76
CA GLY A 423 -7.83 -11.59 -25.43
C GLY A 423 -8.28 -12.15 -26.77
N GLU A 424 -7.38 -12.86 -27.43
CA GLU A 424 -7.60 -13.48 -28.74
C GLU A 424 -8.69 -14.58 -28.72
N HIS A 425 -8.81 -15.29 -27.61
CA HIS A 425 -9.64 -16.50 -27.50
C HIS A 425 -10.73 -16.39 -26.43
N GLY A 426 -10.82 -15.26 -25.75
CA GLY A 426 -11.78 -15.09 -24.67
C GLY A 426 -11.69 -13.73 -23.98
N GLU A 427 -12.49 -13.59 -22.93
CA GLU A 427 -12.42 -12.44 -22.02
C GLU A 427 -12.42 -12.88 -20.55
N VAL A 428 -11.88 -12.01 -19.69
CA VAL A 428 -11.87 -12.22 -18.24
C VAL A 428 -12.45 -11.00 -17.54
N TYR A 429 -13.45 -11.23 -16.68
CA TYR A 429 -13.87 -10.26 -15.67
C TYR A 429 -13.35 -10.67 -14.29
N ALA A 430 -12.77 -9.73 -13.54
CA ALA A 430 -12.25 -9.98 -12.20
C ALA A 430 -12.67 -8.86 -11.24
N ASP A 431 -13.13 -9.16 -10.02
CA ASP A 431 -13.67 -8.16 -9.07
C ASP A 431 -13.18 -8.29 -7.62
N SER A 432 -11.93 -8.70 -7.45
CA SER A 432 -11.28 -8.97 -6.15
C SER A 432 -11.91 -10.13 -5.36
N ARG A 433 -13.04 -10.70 -5.82
CA ARG A 433 -13.71 -11.85 -5.20
C ARG A 433 -13.84 -13.02 -6.16
N ARG A 434 -14.21 -12.75 -7.41
CA ARG A 434 -14.32 -13.78 -8.45
C ARG A 434 -13.55 -13.39 -9.70
N ILE A 435 -13.16 -14.42 -10.45
CA ILE A 435 -12.61 -14.32 -11.79
C ILE A 435 -13.51 -15.15 -12.71
N VAL A 436 -14.10 -14.53 -13.71
CA VAL A 436 -14.97 -15.17 -14.71
C VAL A 436 -14.20 -15.18 -16.01
N VAL A 437 -14.03 -16.35 -16.62
CA VAL A 437 -13.35 -16.55 -17.90
C VAL A 437 -14.38 -17.06 -18.91
N ASP A 438 -14.54 -16.35 -20.01
CA ASP A 438 -15.40 -16.73 -21.12
C ASP A 438 -14.54 -17.12 -22.32
N ASP A 439 -14.68 -18.36 -22.79
CA ASP A 439 -13.93 -18.90 -23.93
C ASP A 439 -14.76 -18.77 -25.22
N PHE A 440 -14.22 -18.05 -26.21
CA PHE A 440 -14.91 -17.79 -27.48
C PHE A 440 -14.96 -19.00 -28.42
N ASN A 441 -14.02 -19.94 -28.29
CA ASN A 441 -13.97 -21.13 -29.14
C ASN A 441 -15.03 -22.15 -28.74
N THR A 442 -15.29 -22.28 -27.43
CA THR A 442 -16.19 -23.29 -26.86
C THR A 442 -17.54 -22.71 -26.43
N GLY A 443 -17.60 -21.40 -26.13
CA GLY A 443 -18.75 -20.76 -25.50
C GLY A 443 -18.90 -21.11 -24.01
N GLU A 444 -17.90 -21.74 -23.38
CA GLU A 444 -17.91 -22.09 -21.97
C GLU A 444 -17.53 -20.89 -21.09
N THR A 445 -18.27 -20.70 -20.00
CA THR A 445 -17.95 -19.76 -18.92
C THR A 445 -17.45 -20.52 -17.70
N LYS A 446 -16.24 -20.18 -17.23
CA LYS A 446 -15.67 -20.73 -16.00
C LYS A 446 -15.49 -19.64 -14.94
N THR A 447 -16.08 -19.85 -13.77
CA THR A 447 -15.93 -18.94 -12.63
C THR A 447 -15.02 -19.53 -11.56
N TYR A 448 -14.04 -18.74 -11.14
CA TYR A 448 -13.15 -19.02 -10.03
C TYR A 448 -13.50 -18.09 -8.85
N HIS A 449 -13.43 -18.63 -7.63
CA HIS A 449 -13.62 -17.86 -6.40
C HIS A 449 -12.35 -17.94 -5.55
N PRO A 450 -11.29 -17.19 -5.90
CA PRO A 450 -10.09 -17.14 -5.09
C PRO A 450 -10.41 -16.77 -3.65
N ARG A 451 -9.67 -17.37 -2.72
CA ARG A 451 -9.87 -17.10 -1.31
C ARG A 451 -9.51 -15.66 -0.97
N VAL A 452 -10.26 -15.09 -0.02
CA VAL A 452 -9.93 -13.83 0.65
C VAL A 452 -9.26 -14.17 1.98
N GLU A 453 -7.96 -13.85 2.14
CA GLU A 453 -7.21 -14.14 3.40
C GLU A 453 -7.37 -13.04 4.46
N ASP A 454 -7.66 -11.80 4.05
CA ASP A 454 -8.01 -10.69 4.94
C ASP A 454 -9.01 -9.71 4.30
N LEU A 455 -9.50 -8.74 5.08
CA LEU A 455 -10.36 -7.66 4.59
C LEU A 455 -9.59 -6.48 3.97
N GLY A 456 -8.27 -6.38 4.16
CA GLY A 456 -7.42 -5.28 3.70
C GLY A 456 -6.56 -5.69 2.49
N HIS A 457 -7.02 -5.36 1.28
CA HIS A 457 -6.37 -5.79 0.02
C HIS A 457 -6.45 -7.32 -0.24
N GLY A 458 -7.42 -8.00 0.35
CA GLY A 458 -7.76 -9.39 0.02
C GLY A 458 -6.72 -10.43 0.45
N GLY A 459 -5.85 -10.11 1.41
CA GLY A 459 -4.74 -10.96 1.85
C GLY A 459 -3.37 -10.54 1.34
N GLY A 460 -3.27 -9.47 0.54
CA GLY A 460 -2.01 -9.01 -0.03
C GLY A 460 -0.95 -8.65 1.01
N ASP A 461 -1.37 -8.11 2.17
CA ASP A 461 -0.47 -7.77 3.28
C ASP A 461 0.19 -9.02 3.89
N LEU A 462 -0.61 -10.07 4.12
CA LEU A 462 -0.14 -11.35 4.63
C LEU A 462 0.77 -12.05 3.62
N GLY A 463 0.37 -12.04 2.34
CA GLY A 463 1.16 -12.62 1.26
C GLY A 463 2.53 -11.94 1.12
N LEU A 464 2.56 -10.61 1.06
CA LEU A 464 3.81 -9.84 0.97
C LEU A 464 4.73 -10.14 2.17
N THR A 465 4.18 -10.08 3.39
CA THR A 465 4.97 -10.35 4.61
C THR A 465 5.57 -11.74 4.59
N ARG A 466 4.75 -12.75 4.27
CA ARG A 466 5.18 -14.15 4.19
C ARG A 466 6.34 -14.30 3.19
N GLN A 467 6.18 -13.78 1.99
CA GLN A 467 7.19 -13.89 0.95
C GLN A 467 8.49 -13.16 1.31
N PHE A 468 8.39 -11.92 1.80
CA PHE A 468 9.57 -11.15 2.20
C PHE A 468 10.36 -11.82 3.33
N VAL A 469 9.66 -12.30 4.36
CA VAL A 469 10.32 -12.98 5.50
C VAL A 469 10.94 -14.31 5.05
N MET A 470 10.25 -15.09 4.21
CA MET A 470 10.80 -16.32 3.65
C MET A 470 12.03 -16.05 2.78
N ALA A 471 12.04 -14.98 1.99
CA ALA A 471 13.21 -14.58 1.21
C ALA A 471 14.41 -14.27 2.12
N CYS A 472 14.19 -13.51 3.20
CA CYS A 472 15.21 -13.22 4.21
C CYS A 472 15.72 -14.50 4.88
N ASP A 473 14.83 -15.41 5.22
CA ASP A 473 15.16 -16.70 5.83
C ASP A 473 16.00 -17.58 4.91
N ARG A 474 15.67 -17.63 3.60
CA ARG A 474 16.48 -18.37 2.62
C ARG A 474 17.91 -17.84 2.52
N VAL A 475 18.08 -16.52 2.52
CA VAL A 475 19.41 -15.90 2.50
C VAL A 475 20.14 -16.20 3.81
N LYS A 476 19.49 -15.99 4.96
CA LYS A 476 20.12 -16.13 6.28
C LYS A 476 20.45 -17.57 6.66
N ASN A 477 19.50 -18.49 6.51
CA ASN A 477 19.56 -19.82 7.10
C ASN A 477 19.76 -20.95 6.08
N HIS A 478 19.63 -20.68 4.78
CA HIS A 478 19.70 -21.72 3.75
C HIS A 478 20.78 -21.49 2.69
N GLY A 479 21.62 -20.45 2.84
CA GLY A 479 22.73 -20.17 1.94
C GLY A 479 22.30 -19.78 0.52
N TRP A 480 21.11 -19.19 0.37
CA TRP A 480 20.67 -18.68 -0.94
C TRP A 480 21.29 -17.32 -1.22
N GLU A 481 21.69 -17.12 -2.47
CA GLU A 481 22.02 -15.79 -2.99
C GLU A 481 20.78 -14.89 -2.97
N ALA A 482 20.94 -13.62 -2.58
CA ALA A 482 19.81 -12.70 -2.46
C ALA A 482 19.04 -12.48 -3.78
N PRO A 483 19.69 -12.38 -4.97
CA PRO A 483 18.96 -12.29 -6.24
C PRO A 483 18.02 -13.47 -6.49
N ARG A 484 18.43 -14.69 -6.13
CA ARG A 484 17.55 -15.87 -6.26
C ARG A 484 16.34 -15.77 -5.33
N ALA A 485 16.56 -15.37 -4.07
CA ALA A 485 15.46 -15.20 -3.12
C ALA A 485 14.52 -14.05 -3.51
N GLN A 486 15.06 -12.98 -4.08
CA GLN A 486 14.31 -11.85 -4.64
C GLN A 486 13.37 -12.31 -5.75
N ASP A 487 13.87 -13.06 -6.72
CA ASP A 487 13.09 -13.51 -7.86
C ASP A 487 12.05 -14.57 -7.48
N GLU A 488 12.42 -15.56 -6.66
CA GLU A 488 11.54 -16.68 -6.34
C GLU A 488 10.44 -16.35 -5.34
N PHE A 489 10.73 -15.55 -4.29
CA PHE A 489 9.76 -15.26 -3.23
C PHE A 489 9.08 -13.91 -3.43
N ILE A 490 9.85 -12.85 -3.66
CA ILE A 490 9.29 -11.50 -3.80
C ILE A 490 8.67 -11.34 -5.20
N GLY A 491 9.31 -11.86 -6.24
CA GLY A 491 8.77 -11.83 -7.59
C GLY A 491 8.61 -10.41 -8.16
N CYS A 492 9.44 -9.49 -7.68
CA CYS A 492 9.51 -8.10 -8.11
C CYS A 492 10.93 -7.60 -7.91
N THR A 493 11.58 -7.18 -8.98
CA THR A 493 12.93 -6.60 -8.94
C THR A 493 12.89 -5.11 -8.57
N LEU A 494 14.02 -4.56 -8.12
CA LEU A 494 14.11 -3.12 -7.86
C LEU A 494 13.86 -2.28 -9.13
N ASP A 495 14.25 -2.79 -10.30
CA ASP A 495 13.99 -2.14 -11.59
C ASP A 495 12.49 -2.11 -11.91
N GLU A 496 11.75 -3.18 -11.61
CA GLU A 496 10.29 -3.20 -11.73
C GLU A 496 9.63 -2.20 -10.77
N VAL A 497 10.14 -2.08 -9.53
CA VAL A 497 9.65 -1.09 -8.57
C VAL A 497 9.88 0.33 -9.09
N LEU A 498 11.09 0.66 -9.57
CA LEU A 498 11.37 1.97 -10.13
C LEU A 498 10.49 2.24 -11.36
N ARG A 499 10.34 1.24 -12.24
CA ARG A 499 9.55 1.36 -13.48
C ARG A 499 8.09 1.66 -13.22
N SER A 500 7.45 0.96 -12.27
CA SER A 500 6.04 1.21 -11.94
C SER A 500 5.80 2.56 -11.29
N HIS A 501 6.72 3.04 -10.46
CA HIS A 501 6.62 4.39 -9.91
C HIS A 501 6.88 5.46 -10.97
N ALA A 502 7.89 5.27 -11.83
CA ALA A 502 8.18 6.15 -12.95
C ALA A 502 6.98 6.28 -13.90
N MET A 503 6.23 5.19 -14.15
CA MET A 503 5.01 5.23 -14.95
C MET A 503 3.93 6.12 -14.32
N VAL A 504 3.82 6.15 -13.00
CA VAL A 504 2.92 7.08 -12.31
C VAL A 504 3.36 8.54 -12.53
N PHE A 505 4.65 8.84 -12.39
CA PHE A 505 5.16 10.20 -12.61
C PHE A 505 4.98 10.66 -14.07
N ALA A 506 5.23 9.77 -15.05
CA ALA A 506 4.96 10.04 -16.45
C ALA A 506 3.47 10.28 -16.70
N ALA A 507 2.58 9.47 -16.11
CA ALA A 507 1.14 9.68 -16.21
C ALA A 507 0.72 11.05 -15.63
N GLU A 508 1.26 11.46 -14.48
CA GLU A 508 0.99 12.78 -13.91
C GLU A 508 1.52 13.92 -14.78
N GLU A 509 2.72 13.78 -15.36
CA GLU A 509 3.25 14.76 -16.30
C GLU A 509 2.36 14.87 -17.55
N ALA A 510 1.98 13.73 -18.14
CA ALA A 510 1.07 13.68 -19.28
C ALA A 510 -0.26 14.39 -18.99
N ARG A 511 -0.83 14.17 -17.79
CA ARG A 511 -2.06 14.83 -17.34
C ARG A 511 -1.92 16.34 -17.24
N LEU A 512 -0.86 16.80 -16.57
CA LEU A 512 -0.63 18.23 -16.32
C LEU A 512 -0.28 18.99 -17.61
N ALA A 513 0.54 18.38 -18.47
CA ALA A 513 0.95 18.96 -19.75
C ALA A 513 -0.06 18.72 -20.88
N ARG A 514 -1.11 17.88 -20.66
CA ARG A 514 -2.15 17.53 -21.63
C ARG A 514 -1.56 16.97 -22.94
N LYS A 515 -0.60 16.06 -22.80
CA LYS A 515 0.10 15.42 -23.92
C LYS A 515 0.07 13.90 -23.79
N VAL A 516 0.32 13.22 -24.91
CA VAL A 516 0.74 11.81 -24.90
C VAL A 516 2.25 11.82 -24.78
N LEU A 517 2.80 11.01 -23.87
CA LEU A 517 4.23 10.83 -23.71
C LEU A 517 4.65 9.55 -24.42
N ASP A 518 5.73 9.64 -25.20
CA ASP A 518 6.52 8.46 -25.55
C ASP A 518 7.29 8.01 -24.30
N TRP A 519 7.19 6.72 -23.97
CA TRP A 519 7.73 6.18 -22.74
C TRP A 519 9.25 6.06 -22.77
N GLU A 520 9.83 5.67 -23.91
CA GLU A 520 11.28 5.50 -24.05
C GLU A 520 11.97 6.86 -23.98
N GLU A 521 11.47 7.83 -24.77
CA GLU A 521 12.00 9.21 -24.74
C GLU A 521 11.88 9.82 -23.32
N TRP A 522 10.72 9.69 -22.68
CA TRP A 522 10.51 10.21 -21.33
C TRP A 522 11.43 9.54 -20.30
N TRP A 523 11.59 8.21 -20.39
CA TRP A 523 12.47 7.46 -19.50
C TRP A 523 13.92 7.93 -19.62
N ASP A 524 14.43 8.07 -20.85
CA ASP A 524 15.81 8.49 -21.09
C ASP A 524 16.07 9.92 -20.62
N GLU A 525 15.12 10.83 -20.84
CA GLU A 525 15.19 12.21 -20.38
C GLU A 525 15.13 12.33 -18.85
N ALA A 526 14.19 11.62 -18.21
CA ALA A 526 13.91 11.74 -16.78
C ALA A 526 14.88 10.92 -15.92
N LEU A 527 15.29 9.74 -16.39
CA LEU A 527 16.04 8.74 -15.62
C LEU A 527 17.36 8.30 -16.26
N GLY A 528 17.42 8.19 -17.60
CA GLY A 528 18.57 7.62 -18.32
C GLY A 528 19.91 8.18 -17.87
N LYS A 529 20.07 9.52 -17.92
CA LYS A 529 21.29 10.19 -17.44
C LYS A 529 21.57 9.92 -15.96
N GLN A 530 20.54 9.83 -15.13
CA GLN A 530 20.71 9.68 -13.69
C GLN A 530 21.16 8.28 -13.30
N LEU A 531 20.72 7.24 -14.02
CA LEU A 531 21.05 5.85 -13.74
C LEU A 531 22.41 5.45 -14.34
N GLU A 532 22.83 6.07 -15.45
CA GLU A 532 24.14 5.84 -16.09
C GLU A 532 25.32 6.50 -15.37
N LEU A 533 25.11 7.67 -14.74
CA LEU A 533 26.17 8.51 -14.17
C LEU A 533 27.01 7.88 -13.03
N ASN A 534 26.71 6.66 -12.59
CA ASN A 534 27.44 5.97 -11.52
C ASN A 534 27.98 4.57 -11.88
N GLY A 535 28.02 4.18 -13.16
CA GLY A 535 28.85 3.07 -13.65
C GLY A 535 28.25 1.66 -13.55
N HIS A 536 28.46 0.91 -14.64
CA HIS A 536 28.17 -0.51 -14.86
C HIS A 536 26.69 -0.87 -15.10
N VAL A 537 26.27 -0.76 -16.37
CA VAL A 537 25.36 -1.73 -16.99
C VAL A 537 26.16 -2.98 -17.31
#